data_AF-A0A4R6TM55-F1
#
_entry.id   AF-A0A4R6TM55-F1
#
_cell.length_a   1.000
_cell.length_b   1.000
_cell.length_c   1.000
_cell.angle_alpha   90.00
_cell.angle_beta   90.00
_cell.angle_gamma   90.00
#
_symmetry.space_group_name_H-M   'P 1'
#
loop_
_entity.id
_entity.type
_entity.pdbx_description
1 polymer ?
#
loop_
_entity_poly.entity_id
_entity_poly.type
_entity_poly.pdbx_seq_one_letter_code
_entity_poly.pdbx_strand_id
1 'polypeptide(L)'
;MDYFLRRLNPTLELIIICIINLKSTAMNDEQLKGKWNQLKGKLKQKYGNLTDDDLTYSEGRFDEMFGRIQEKTGKRKDELKRELESY
;
A
#
# COMPACT_ATOMS: atom_id res chain seq x y z
N MET A 1 -19.73 43.07 5.38
CA MET A 1 -20.61 42.17 6.14
C MET A 1 -19.72 40.99 6.53
N ASP A 2 -18.70 41.22 7.37
CA ASP A 2 -17.46 40.40 7.38
C ASP A 2 -16.98 40.05 8.80
N TYR A 3 -17.90 39.99 9.76
CA TYR A 3 -17.57 39.64 11.15
C TYR A 3 -18.09 38.27 11.59
N PHE A 4 -18.94 37.62 10.78
CA PHE A 4 -19.63 36.40 11.20
C PHE A 4 -18.84 35.10 10.95
N LEU A 5 -17.76 35.16 10.16
CA LEU A 5 -16.90 34.00 9.87
C LEU A 5 -15.66 33.86 10.78
N ARG A 6 -15.52 34.68 11.85
CA ARG A 6 -14.43 34.56 12.84
C ARG A 6 -14.80 33.74 14.09
N ARG A 7 -15.97 33.09 14.10
CA ARG A 7 -16.42 32.24 15.24
C ARG A 7 -16.31 30.75 14.95
N LEU A 8 -15.32 30.35 14.16
CA LEU A 8 -14.92 28.93 14.11
C LEU A 8 -14.08 28.65 15.35
N ASN A 9 -14.64 27.83 16.22
CA ASN A 9 -14.01 27.35 17.44
C ASN A 9 -12.64 26.75 17.08
N PRO A 10 -11.51 27.15 17.70
CA PRO A 10 -10.19 26.64 17.33
C PRO A 10 -10.09 25.12 17.46
N THR A 11 -10.97 24.51 18.25
CA THR A 11 -11.13 23.05 18.37
C THR A 11 -11.74 22.42 17.12
N LEU A 12 -12.67 23.09 16.42
CA LEU A 12 -13.29 22.56 15.20
C LEU A 12 -12.32 22.61 14.02
N GLU A 13 -11.50 23.65 13.90
CA GLU A 13 -10.43 23.68 12.89
C GLU A 13 -9.42 22.55 13.13
N LEU A 14 -9.04 22.31 14.38
CA LEU A 14 -8.13 21.21 14.72
C LEU A 14 -8.75 19.83 14.43
N ILE A 15 -10.05 19.64 14.70
CA ILE A 15 -10.78 18.41 14.37
C ILE A 15 -10.89 18.21 12.86
N ILE A 16 -11.19 19.27 12.10
CA ILE A 16 -11.26 19.22 10.62
C ILE A 16 -9.89 18.87 10.04
N ILE A 17 -8.81 19.51 10.51
CA ILE A 17 -7.43 19.20 10.10
C ILE A 17 -7.06 17.74 10.45
N CYS A 18 -7.49 17.23 11.61
CA CYS A 18 -7.24 15.85 12.03
C CYS A 18 -7.99 14.84 11.16
N ILE A 19 -9.27 15.10 10.84
CA ILE A 19 -10.09 14.25 9.95
C ILE A 19 -9.51 14.22 8.52
N ILE A 20 -9.01 15.35 8.01
CA ILE A 20 -8.36 15.43 6.69
C ILE A 20 -7.08 14.59 6.65
N ASN A 21 -6.27 14.60 7.70
CA ASN A 21 -5.01 13.84 7.75
C ASN A 21 -5.20 12.32 7.97
N LEU A 22 -6.36 11.88 8.48
CA LEU A 22 -6.59 10.45 8.77
C LEU A 22 -6.84 9.58 7.53
N LYS A 23 -7.04 10.17 6.34
CA LYS A 23 -7.68 9.48 5.21
C LYS A 23 -6.77 8.81 4.19
N SER A 24 -5.45 8.77 4.37
CA SER A 24 -4.58 8.21 3.31
C SER A 24 -3.36 7.47 3.82
N THR A 25 -3.55 6.24 4.29
CA THR A 25 -2.46 5.29 4.56
C THR A 25 -2.77 3.91 3.98
N ALA A 26 -3.36 3.85 2.78
CA ALA A 26 -3.40 2.61 2.01
C ALA A 26 -2.34 2.73 0.90
N MET A 27 -1.36 1.83 0.88
CA MET A 27 -0.33 1.82 -0.16
C MET A 27 -0.98 1.54 -1.52
N ASN A 28 -0.94 2.51 -2.42
CA ASN A 28 -1.50 2.38 -3.77
C ASN A 28 -0.67 1.41 -4.63
N ASP A 29 -1.30 0.77 -5.62
CA ASP A 29 -0.63 -0.18 -6.52
C ASP A 29 0.60 0.40 -7.24
N GLU A 30 0.58 1.69 -7.59
CA GLU A 30 1.74 2.37 -8.20
C GLU A 30 2.92 2.52 -7.23
N GLN A 31 2.65 2.84 -5.96
CA GLN A 31 3.69 2.88 -4.92
C GLN A 31 4.27 1.49 -4.68
N LEU A 32 3.42 0.47 -4.69
CA LEU A 32 3.83 -0.92 -4.49
C LEU A 32 4.66 -1.43 -5.68
N LYS A 33 4.34 -1.03 -6.92
CA LYS A 33 5.19 -1.25 -8.11
C LYS A 33 6.56 -0.60 -7.96
N GLY A 34 6.61 0.66 -7.54
CA GLY A 34 7.88 1.37 -7.34
C GLY A 34 8.75 0.74 -6.25
N LYS A 35 8.14 0.25 -5.16
CA LYS A 35 8.83 -0.40 -4.04
C LYS A 35 9.01 -1.91 -4.21
N TRP A 36 8.47 -2.52 -5.27
CA TRP A 36 8.43 -3.96 -5.45
C TRP A 36 9.80 -4.62 -5.38
N ASN A 37 10.83 -4.00 -5.98
CA ASN A 37 12.19 -4.54 -5.97
C ASN A 37 12.79 -4.69 -4.56
N GLN A 38 12.37 -3.87 -3.60
CA GLN A 38 12.78 -4.00 -2.20
C GLN A 38 11.91 -5.01 -1.45
N LEU A 39 10.60 -4.94 -1.68
CA LEU A 39 9.60 -5.77 -1.02
C LEU A 39 9.71 -7.26 -1.41
N LYS A 40 10.05 -7.56 -2.67
CA LYS A 40 10.22 -8.93 -3.17
C LYS A 40 11.31 -9.70 -2.41
N GLY A 41 12.36 -9.02 -1.94
CA GLY A 41 13.42 -9.65 -1.15
C GLY A 41 12.90 -10.15 0.19
N LYS A 42 12.12 -9.32 0.89
CA LYS A 42 11.45 -9.72 2.14
C LYS A 42 10.41 -10.81 1.91
N LEU A 43 9.63 -10.71 0.83
CA LEU A 43 8.64 -11.71 0.46
C LEU A 43 9.30 -13.07 0.17
N LYS A 44 10.42 -13.09 -0.56
CA LYS A 44 11.21 -14.29 -0.84
C LYS A 44 11.81 -14.92 0.42
N GLN A 45 12.30 -14.11 1.35
CA GLN A 45 12.81 -14.61 2.63
C GLN A 45 11.72 -15.26 3.47
N LYS A 46 10.51 -14.69 3.46
CA LYS A 46 9.36 -15.23 4.20
C LYS A 46 8.80 -16.49 3.53
N TYR A 47 8.69 -16.48 2.22
CA TYR A 47 8.15 -17.56 1.41
C TYR A 47 9.29 -18.17 0.60
N GLY A 48 10.03 -19.11 1.21
CA GLY A 48 11.15 -19.81 0.56
C GLY A 48 10.76 -20.64 -0.69
N ASN A 49 9.47 -20.76 -0.98
CA ASN A 49 8.93 -21.37 -2.21
C ASN A 49 8.89 -20.40 -3.41
N LEU A 50 9.15 -19.10 -3.20
CA LEU A 50 9.17 -18.10 -4.27
C LEU A 50 10.57 -17.99 -4.89
N THR A 51 10.63 -18.07 -6.22
CA THR A 51 11.88 -17.91 -6.98
C THR A 51 12.08 -16.46 -7.36
N ASP A 52 13.33 -16.04 -7.59
CA ASP A 52 13.62 -14.69 -8.08
C ASP A 52 12.93 -14.40 -9.41
N ASP A 53 12.86 -15.42 -10.27
CA ASP A 53 12.20 -15.38 -11.58
C ASP A 53 10.69 -15.10 -11.45
N ASP A 54 10.03 -15.72 -10.46
CA ASP A 54 8.59 -15.53 -10.20
C ASP A 54 8.27 -14.13 -9.64
N LEU A 55 9.27 -13.49 -9.03
CA LEU A 55 9.17 -12.18 -8.38
C LEU A 55 9.71 -11.05 -9.27
N THR A 56 10.23 -11.38 -10.45
CA THR A 56 10.80 -10.41 -11.37
C THR A 56 9.68 -9.61 -12.02
N TYR A 57 9.63 -8.33 -11.65
CA TYR A 57 8.70 -7.39 -12.25
C TYR A 57 9.12 -7.11 -13.70
N SER A 58 8.20 -7.35 -14.63
CA SER A 58 8.26 -6.80 -15.99
C SER A 58 7.10 -5.81 -16.14
N GLU A 59 7.39 -4.63 -16.72
CA GLU A 59 6.34 -3.66 -17.04
C GLU A 59 5.23 -4.32 -17.88
N GLY A 60 3.98 -4.10 -17.47
CA GLY A 60 2.80 -4.73 -18.10
C GLY A 60 2.46 -6.15 -17.63
N ARG A 61 3.34 -6.85 -16.87
CA ARG A 61 3.08 -8.20 -16.34
C ARG A 61 2.88 -8.27 -14.83
N PHE A 62 2.58 -7.14 -14.18
CA PHE A 62 2.41 -7.09 -12.73
C PHE A 62 1.30 -8.03 -12.22
N ASP A 63 0.17 -8.08 -12.92
CA ASP A 63 -0.94 -8.94 -12.53
C ASP A 63 -0.64 -10.43 -12.75
N GLU A 64 0.09 -10.79 -13.81
CA GLU A 64 0.53 -12.16 -14.06
C GLU A 64 1.50 -12.64 -12.97
N MET A 65 2.48 -11.80 -12.63
CA MET A 65 3.42 -12.03 -11.52
C MET A 65 2.66 -12.23 -10.20
N PHE A 66 1.70 -11.35 -9.90
CA PHE A 66 0.86 -11.49 -8.71
C PHE A 66 0.01 -12.76 -8.70
N GLY A 67 -0.45 -13.23 -9.87
CA GLY A 67 -1.17 -14.50 -9.99
C GLY A 67 -0.30 -15.69 -9.57
N ARG A 68 0.92 -15.77 -10.11
CA ARG A 68 1.89 -16.83 -9.76
C ARG A 68 2.24 -16.84 -8.27
N ILE A 69 2.41 -15.65 -7.68
CA ILE A 69 2.70 -15.51 -6.25
C ILE A 69 1.50 -16.01 -5.42
N GLN A 70 0.27 -15.68 -5.81
CA GLN A 70 -0.93 -16.19 -5.13
C GLN A 70 -1.01 -17.72 -5.21
N GLU A 71 -0.72 -18.31 -6.37
CA GLU A 71 -0.71 -19.77 -6.53
C GLU A 71 0.36 -20.44 -5.65
N LYS A 72 1.56 -19.87 -5.55
CA LYS A 72 2.65 -20.45 -4.75
C LYS A 72 2.51 -20.21 -3.25
N THR A 73 2.00 -19.04 -2.85
CA THR A 73 1.83 -18.70 -1.42
C THR A 73 0.49 -19.15 -0.86
N GLY A 74 -0.50 -19.42 -1.72
CA GLY A 74 -1.89 -19.67 -1.33
C GLY A 74 -2.59 -18.45 -0.73
N LYS A 75 -1.96 -17.28 -0.74
CA LYS A 75 -2.45 -16.04 -0.13
C LYS A 75 -3.24 -15.23 -1.15
N ARG A 76 -4.21 -14.44 -0.69
CA ARG A 76 -4.90 -13.47 -1.57
C ARG A 76 -4.04 -12.25 -1.83
N LYS A 77 -4.24 -11.59 -2.98
CA LYS A 77 -3.58 -10.31 -3.33
C LYS A 77 -3.66 -9.28 -2.20
N ASP A 78 -4.83 -9.15 -1.56
CA ASP A 78 -5.06 -8.22 -0.45
C ASP A 78 -4.27 -8.54 0.82
N GLU A 79 -4.00 -9.82 1.06
CA GLU A 79 -3.22 -10.27 2.21
C GLU A 79 -1.74 -10.02 1.98
N LEU A 80 -1.25 -10.33 0.77
CA LEU A 80 0.09 -9.98 0.34
C LEU A 80 0.31 -8.47 0.40
N LYS A 81 -0.63 -7.67 -0.11
CA LYS A 81 -0.57 -6.20 -0.02
C LYS A 81 -0.48 -5.72 1.43
N ARG A 82 -1.30 -6.26 2.33
CA ARG A 82 -1.24 -5.90 3.76
C ARG A 82 0.07 -6.30 4.42
N GLU A 83 0.60 -7.48 4.08
CA GLU A 83 1.92 -7.90 4.56
C GLU A 83 3.01 -6.96 4.04
N LEU A 84 2.95 -6.57 2.77
CA LEU A 84 3.88 -5.64 2.15
C LEU A 84 3.77 -4.21 2.68
N GLU A 85 2.56 -3.79 3.04
CA GLU A 85 2.28 -2.50 3.67
C GLU A 85 2.79 -2.43 5.12
N SER A 86 2.87 -3.57 5.80
CA SER A 86 3.45 -3.67 7.13
C SER A 86 4.99 -3.55 7.14
N TYR A 87 5.66 -3.52 5.99
CA TYR A 87 7.12 -3.58 5.85
C TYR A 87 7.77 -2.27 5.40
#